data_AF-A0A453KMX3-F1
#
_entry.id   AF-A0A453KMX3-F1
#
_cell.length_a   1.000
_cell.length_b   1.000
_cell.length_c   1.000
_cell.angle_alpha   90.00
_cell.angle_beta   90.00
_cell.angle_gamma   90.00
#
_symmetry.space_group_name_H-M   'P 1'
#
loop_
_entity.id
_entity.type
_entity.pdbx_description
1 polymer ?
#
loop_
_entity_poly.entity_id
_entity_poly.type
_entity_poly.pdbx_seq_one_letter_code
_entity_poly.pdbx_strand_id
1 'polypeptide(L)'
;MLLQLQGTVIFSLADSCFPVNQGHSASRLHEFFLRQFCDAHTCNGASKPFPKGGRKQTNRFYLALCILTMLLLPVFYLIVFLHQREMKKGDQVFKRIGKTVHKKKPS
;
A
#
# COMPACT_ATOMS: atom_id res chain seq x y z
N MET A 1 -29.94 -26.81 -4.44
CA MET A 1 -31.15 -26.05 -4.79
C MET A 1 -31.01 -24.56 -4.51
N LEU A 2 -30.51 -24.13 -3.34
CA LEU A 2 -30.24 -22.71 -3.02
C LEU A 2 -29.33 -21.98 -4.04
N LEU A 3 -28.32 -22.68 -4.57
CA LEU A 3 -27.35 -22.11 -5.52
C LEU A 3 -27.93 -21.85 -6.92
N GLN A 4 -28.91 -22.64 -7.36
CA GLN A 4 -29.61 -22.42 -8.63
C GLN A 4 -30.55 -21.22 -8.55
N LEU A 5 -31.17 -21.01 -7.37
CA LEU A 5 -32.04 -19.85 -7.12
C LEU A 5 -31.25 -18.53 -7.20
N GLN A 6 -30.04 -18.49 -6.66
CA GLN A 6 -29.17 -17.30 -6.74
C GLN A 6 -28.73 -17.00 -8.17
N GLY A 7 -28.38 -18.02 -8.97
CA GLY A 7 -28.02 -17.83 -10.38
C GLY A 7 -29.15 -17.20 -11.20
N THR A 8 -30.39 -17.66 -11.00
CA THR A 8 -31.57 -17.11 -11.68
C THR A 8 -31.90 -15.66 -11.26
N VAL A 9 -31.66 -15.30 -10.00
CA VAL A 9 -31.91 -13.94 -9.50
C VAL A 9 -30.94 -12.94 -10.12
N ILE A 10 -29.66 -13.29 -10.23
CA ILE A 10 -28.64 -12.38 -10.77
C ILE A 10 -28.90 -12.13 -12.26
N PHE A 11 -29.24 -13.18 -13.02
CA PHE A 11 -29.61 -13.06 -14.43
C PHE A 11 -30.83 -12.15 -14.62
N SER A 12 -31.89 -12.35 -13.83
CA SER A 12 -33.09 -11.51 -13.88
C SER A 12 -32.80 -10.04 -13.52
N LEU A 13 -31.89 -9.80 -12.58
CA LEU A 13 -31.49 -8.45 -12.19
C LEU A 13 -30.67 -7.78 -13.31
N ALA A 14 -29.75 -8.53 -13.93
CA ALA A 14 -28.96 -8.07 -15.06
C ALA A 14 -29.84 -7.73 -16.26
N ASP A 15 -30.87 -8.55 -16.55
CA ASP A 15 -31.85 -8.27 -17.61
C ASP A 15 -32.72 -7.05 -17.30
N SER A 16 -33.13 -6.87 -16.03
CA SER A 16 -33.95 -5.73 -15.64
C SER A 16 -33.20 -4.40 -15.68
N CYS A 17 -31.91 -4.39 -15.33
CA CYS A 17 -31.09 -3.17 -15.28
C CYS A 17 -30.36 -2.89 -16.60
N PHE A 18 -29.96 -3.94 -17.32
CA PHE A 18 -29.16 -3.86 -18.55
C PHE A 18 -29.69 -4.86 -19.59
N PRO A 19 -30.84 -4.57 -20.20
CA PRO A 19 -31.44 -5.49 -21.17
C PRO A 19 -30.62 -5.51 -22.47
N VAL A 20 -30.22 -6.71 -22.89
CA VAL A 20 -29.35 -6.93 -24.05
C VAL A 20 -29.92 -6.40 -25.36
N ASN A 21 -31.25 -6.22 -25.43
CA ASN A 21 -31.97 -5.73 -26.60
C ASN A 21 -31.96 -4.19 -26.74
N GLN A 22 -31.55 -3.44 -25.71
CA GLN A 22 -31.48 -1.97 -25.75
C GLN A 22 -30.16 -1.42 -26.32
N GLY A 23 -29.30 -2.30 -26.85
CA GLY A 23 -28.13 -1.91 -27.64
C GLY A 23 -26.83 -2.54 -27.17
N HIS A 24 -25.77 -2.30 -27.95
CA HIS A 24 -24.47 -2.93 -27.75
C HIS A 24 -23.79 -2.53 -26.42
N SER A 25 -24.06 -1.33 -25.91
CA SER A 25 -23.61 -0.87 -24.59
C SER A 25 -24.32 -1.58 -23.44
N ALA A 26 -25.64 -1.75 -23.53
CA ALA A 26 -26.44 -2.46 -22.53
C ALA A 26 -26.05 -3.95 -22.46
N SER A 27 -25.84 -4.59 -23.62
CA SER A 27 -25.34 -5.97 -23.69
C SER A 27 -23.95 -6.12 -23.08
N ARG A 28 -23.04 -5.15 -23.29
CA ARG A 28 -21.73 -5.15 -22.61
C ARG A 28 -21.87 -5.04 -21.10
N LEU A 29 -22.73 -4.13 -20.61
CA LEU A 29 -22.95 -3.92 -19.18
C LEU A 29 -23.61 -5.12 -18.50
N HIS A 30 -24.52 -5.80 -19.19
CA HIS A 30 -25.14 -7.05 -18.75
C HIS A 30 -24.09 -8.13 -18.41
N GLU A 31 -23.18 -8.39 -19.35
CA GLU A 31 -22.08 -9.35 -19.18
C GLU A 31 -21.10 -8.93 -18.08
N PHE A 32 -20.76 -7.63 -18.01
CA PHE A 32 -19.90 -7.12 -16.95
C PHE A 32 -20.51 -7.29 -15.57
N PHE A 33 -21.81 -7.03 -15.41
CA PHE A 33 -22.52 -7.15 -14.15
C PHE A 33 -22.53 -8.60 -13.66
N LEU A 34 -22.90 -9.56 -14.52
CA LEU A 34 -22.87 -10.99 -14.21
C LEU A 34 -21.47 -11.43 -13.79
N ARG A 35 -20.46 -10.97 -14.53
CA ARG A 35 -19.06 -11.30 -14.26
C ARG A 35 -18.56 -10.73 -12.94
N GLN A 36 -18.86 -9.48 -12.62
CA GLN A 36 -18.48 -8.84 -11.36
C GLN A 36 -19.16 -9.50 -10.17
N PHE A 37 -20.44 -9.83 -10.31
CA PHE A 37 -21.19 -10.51 -9.26
C PHE A 37 -20.60 -11.91 -8.99
N CYS A 38 -20.22 -12.64 -10.05
CA CYS A 38 -19.55 -13.93 -9.94
C CYS A 38 -18.07 -13.91 -9.55
N ASP A 39 -17.39 -12.76 -9.62
CA ASP A 39 -16.05 -12.61 -9.04
C ASP A 39 -16.11 -12.20 -7.57
N ALA A 40 -17.17 -11.49 -7.15
CA ALA A 40 -17.43 -11.09 -5.76
C ALA A 40 -17.95 -12.25 -4.90
N HIS A 41 -18.76 -13.13 -5.49
CA HIS A 41 -19.25 -14.35 -4.86
C HIS A 41 -18.59 -15.55 -5.51
N THR A 42 -18.22 -16.59 -4.76
CA THR A 42 -17.54 -17.77 -5.30
C THR A 42 -18.47 -18.56 -6.22
N CYS A 43 -18.64 -18.12 -7.47
CA CYS A 43 -19.35 -18.86 -8.50
C CYS A 43 -18.53 -20.13 -8.78
N ASN A 44 -19.11 -21.28 -8.42
CA ASN A 44 -18.49 -22.59 -8.58
C ASN A 44 -18.54 -23.00 -10.06
N GLY A 45 -17.69 -22.39 -10.89
CA GLY A 45 -17.62 -22.63 -12.32
C GLY A 45 -16.27 -22.19 -12.86
N ALA A 46 -15.47 -23.19 -13.23
CA ALA A 46 -14.19 -23.20 -13.96
C ALA A 46 -13.55 -21.85 -14.35
N SER A 47 -12.27 -21.71 -13.97
CA SER A 47 -11.26 -20.75 -14.47
C SER A 47 -11.75 -19.33 -14.78
N LYS A 48 -11.38 -18.36 -13.94
CA LYS A 48 -11.61 -16.93 -14.20
C LYS A 48 -11.16 -16.54 -15.62
N PRO A 49 -12.05 -16.23 -16.60
CA PRO A 49 -11.71 -15.83 -17.97
C PRO A 49 -10.96 -14.50 -18.08
N PHE A 50 -10.86 -13.73 -17.00
CA PHE A 50 -9.99 -12.56 -16.97
C PHE A 50 -8.74 -12.87 -16.15
N PRO A 51 -7.52 -12.71 -16.72
CA PRO A 51 -6.33 -12.77 -15.90
C PRO A 51 -6.50 -11.73 -14.80
N LYS A 52 -6.35 -12.14 -13.52
CA LYS A 52 -6.22 -11.18 -12.40
C LYS A 52 -5.31 -10.07 -12.91
N GLY A 53 -5.86 -8.85 -13.03
CA GLY A 53 -5.27 -7.74 -13.79
C GLY A 53 -3.76 -7.77 -13.68
N GLY A 54 -3.11 -7.89 -14.84
CA GLY A 54 -1.82 -8.55 -15.02
C GLY A 54 -0.91 -8.44 -13.81
N ARG A 55 -0.31 -9.57 -13.39
CA ARG A 55 0.89 -9.56 -12.57
C ARG A 55 1.90 -8.66 -13.29
N LYS A 56 1.84 -7.36 -13.01
CA LYS A 56 2.87 -6.38 -13.32
C LYS A 56 4.07 -7.05 -12.70
N GLN A 57 5.01 -7.53 -13.52
CA GLN A 57 6.30 -7.97 -13.02
C GLN A 57 6.82 -6.76 -12.27
N THR A 58 6.58 -6.74 -10.96
CA THR A 58 7.16 -5.76 -10.07
C THR A 58 8.63 -6.11 -10.15
N ASN A 59 9.34 -5.33 -10.98
CA ASN A 59 10.72 -5.59 -11.28
C ASN A 59 11.42 -5.79 -9.94
N ARG A 60 12.06 -6.95 -9.72
CA ARG A 60 12.69 -7.30 -8.44
C ARG A 60 13.64 -6.19 -7.99
N PHE A 61 14.27 -5.52 -8.96
CA PHE A 61 15.09 -4.33 -8.73
C PHE A 61 14.30 -3.14 -8.18
N TYR A 62 13.09 -2.87 -8.68
CA TYR A 62 12.22 -1.81 -8.14
C TYR A 62 11.84 -2.09 -6.68
N LEU A 63 11.46 -3.33 -6.35
CA LEU A 63 11.18 -3.70 -4.97
C LEU A 63 12.41 -3.58 -4.07
N ALA A 64 13.58 -4.03 -4.55
CA ALA A 64 14.83 -3.90 -3.81
C ALA A 64 15.20 -2.42 -3.56
N LEU A 65 15.05 -1.55 -4.57
CA LEU A 65 15.28 -0.12 -4.44
C LEU A 65 14.31 0.52 -3.45
N CYS A 66 13.02 0.19 -3.51
CA CYS A 66 12.04 0.70 -2.55
C CYS A 66 12.40 0.32 -1.11
N ILE A 67 12.75 -0.95 -0.87
CA ILE A 67 13.15 -1.43 0.47
C ILE A 67 14.45 -0.74 0.91
N LEU A 68 15.43 -0.63 0.02
CA LEU A 68 16.69 0.06 0.29
C LEU A 68 16.45 1.50 0.71
N THR A 69 15.64 2.27 -0.05
CA THR A 69 15.34 3.67 0.26
C THR A 69 14.57 3.80 1.58
N MET A 70 13.59 2.93 1.82
CA MET A 70 12.81 2.93 3.06
C MET A 70 13.64 2.62 4.31
N LEU A 71 14.72 1.84 4.19
CA LEU A 71 15.66 1.56 5.29
C LEU A 71 16.77 2.61 5.39
N LEU A 72 17.26 3.11 4.26
CA LEU A 72 18.35 4.08 4.21
C LEU A 72 17.96 5.42 4.85
N LEU A 73 16.74 5.89 4.58
CA LEU A 73 16.22 7.14 5.16
C LEU A 73 16.27 7.16 6.71
N PRO A 74 15.62 6.22 7.43
CA PRO A 74 15.62 6.24 8.88
C PRO A 74 17.02 6.05 9.45
N VAL A 75 17.86 5.21 8.84
CA VAL A 75 19.26 5.03 9.28
C VAL A 75 20.05 6.35 9.15
N PHE A 76 19.91 7.07 8.04
CA PHE A 76 20.54 8.37 7.85
C PHE A 76 20.11 9.37 8.94
N TYR A 77 18.80 9.46 9.22
CA TYR A 77 18.30 10.32 10.29
C TYR A 77 18.80 9.91 11.67
N LEU A 78 18.90 8.61 11.96
CA LEU A 78 19.47 8.12 13.22
C LEU A 78 20.94 8.51 13.37
N ILE A 79 21.73 8.40 12.30
CA ILE A 79 23.14 8.82 12.31
C ILE A 79 23.25 10.33 12.60
N VAL A 80 22.48 11.16 11.90
CA VAL A 80 22.46 12.61 12.13
C VAL A 80 22.01 12.93 13.56
N PHE A 81 20.99 12.24 14.06
CA PHE A 81 20.49 12.41 15.42
C PHE A 81 21.55 12.04 16.47
N LEU A 82 22.23 10.91 16.29
CA LEU A 82 23.31 10.46 17.17
C LEU A 82 24.50 11.43 17.13
N HIS A 83 24.91 11.88 15.95
CA HIS A 83 25.98 12.85 15.78
C HIS A 83 25.64 14.17 16.48
N GLN A 84 24.43 14.71 16.27
CA GLN A 84 23.99 15.92 16.98
C GLN A 84 23.94 15.72 18.50
N ARG A 85 23.50 14.54 18.96
CA ARG A 85 23.45 14.20 20.39
C ARG A 85 24.86 14.12 20.98
N GLU A 86 25.80 13.53 20.29
CA GLU A 86 27.20 13.44 20.70
C GLU A 86 27.84 14.83 20.75
N MET A 87 27.65 15.65 19.71
CA MET A 87 28.13 17.03 19.69
C MET A 87 27.54 17.86 20.85
N LYS A 88 26.25 17.69 21.16
CA LYS A 88 25.61 18.35 22.32
C LYS A 88 26.16 17.85 23.66
N LYS A 89 26.49 16.57 23.78
CA LYS A 89 27.13 16.02 24.99
C LYS A 89 28.57 16.51 25.12
N GLY A 90 29.32 16.52 24.02
CA GLY A 90 30.67 17.06 23.95
C GLY A 90 30.72 18.51 24.41
N ASP A 91 29.86 19.37 23.85
CA ASP A 91 29.76 20.78 24.26
C ASP A 91 29.43 20.93 25.76
N GLN A 92 28.50 20.14 26.30
CA GLN A 92 28.20 20.18 27.74
C GLN A 92 29.37 19.69 28.62
N VAL A 93 30.14 18.70 28.16
CA VAL A 93 31.35 18.22 28.87
C VAL A 93 32.46 19.28 28.81
N PHE A 94 32.76 19.85 27.63
CA PHE A 94 33.71 20.96 27.48
C PHE A 94 33.28 22.19 28.29
N LYS A 95 31.99 22.52 28.29
CA LYS A 95 31.42 23.62 29.09
C LYS A 95 31.49 23.36 30.59
N ARG A 96 31.43 22.10 31.03
CA ARG A 96 31.64 21.72 32.44
C ARG A 96 33.12 21.84 32.83
N ILE A 97 34.06 21.50 31.93
CA ILE A 97 35.50 21.56 32.20
C ILE A 97 36.04 23.00 32.11
N GLY A 98 35.54 23.82 31.18
CA GLY A 98 35.99 25.21 30.97
C GLY A 98 35.61 26.19 32.09
N LYS A 99 34.66 25.83 32.97
CA LYS A 99 34.26 26.69 34.10
C LYS A 99 35.10 26.51 35.37
N THR A 100 36.02 25.54 35.40
CA THR A 100 36.79 25.20 36.62
C THR A 100 38.13 25.93 36.75
N VAL A 101 38.54 26.79 35.80
CA VAL A 101 39.89 27.43 35.80
C VAL A 101 39.83 28.98 35.79
N HIS A 102 38.90 29.56 36.53
CA HIS A 102 39.06 30.97 36.95
C HIS A 102 38.52 31.26 38.35
N LYS A 103 39.22 30.71 39.34
CA LYS A 103 39.33 31.35 40.66
C LYS A 103 40.79 31.79 40.84
N LYS A 104 41.11 33.03 40.49
CA LYS A 104 42.23 33.74 41.12
C LYS A 104 41.66 34.67 42.20
N LYS A 105 42.31 34.58 43.36
CA LYS A 105 42.00 35.15 44.68
C LYS A 105 42.09 36.70 44.64
N PRO A 106 41.43 37.43 45.56
CA PRO A 106 41.39 38.88 45.56
C PRO A 106 42.72 39.46 46.05
N SER A 107 43.06 40.65 45.54
CA SER A 107 43.94 41.62 46.20
C SER A 107 43.55 43.02 45.79
#